data_AF-A0A5E4IK00-F1
#
_entry.id   AF-A0A5E4IK00-F1
#
_cell.length_a   1.000
_cell.length_b   1.000
_cell.length_c   1.000
_cell.angle_alpha   90.00
_cell.angle_beta   90.00
_cell.angle_gamma   90.00
#
_symmetry.space_group_name_H-M   'P 1'
#
loop_
_entity.id
_entity.type
_entity.pdbx_description
1 polymer ?
#
loop_
_entity_poly.entity_id
_entity_poly.type
_entity_poly.pdbx_seq_one_letter_code
_entity_poly.pdbx_strand_id
1 'polypeptide(L)'
;MYINFHRLVRYFRDSLPFAAVQIGKSYRNEISPRQGVIRLREFTQAEAEIFIDPRDKTHPKFDQIKDISMRFYSQAAQEKGEPEEMTFGEAVDRGIVAHQMLAYYVARTYQFLLAVGVSPERLRFRQHKSDEMAHYAADCWDAEVLLDHLGWIEIVGVADRTDYDLKAHAAQSKVNLTVFVHYDQPVKRSKLVVKPDMKALGPRFKGKAKAVADALKAMSVEELKGDKINVQVGGETVEIELSLVSYETVEEEIRGEEIVPHVIEPSFGIDRIVYTVMDHSFYEDVVDGEPRSVLRFNSKVAPVEVAVLPLMDRDVLVKPAKEILDRLRSIGIRVDYDTSGSIGRRYRRNDEVGTPYCVTIDYETLEQGTVTIRNRDSMKQVKLNREQLFGVLEGLLAGDKKFEDAGVPVASVAAKEQ
;
A
#
# COMPACT_ATOMS: atom_id res chain seq x y z
N MET A 1 -4.97 12.59 -5.07
CA MET A 1 -5.72 12.52 -3.79
C MET A 1 -5.75 13.86 -3.04
N TYR A 2 -4.62 14.58 -2.91
CA TYR A 2 -4.51 15.88 -2.21
C TYR A 2 -5.55 16.96 -2.60
N ILE A 3 -5.86 17.13 -3.89
CA ILE A 3 -6.85 18.13 -4.34
C ILE A 3 -8.25 17.86 -3.75
N ASN A 4 -8.57 16.60 -3.46
CA ASN A 4 -9.85 16.19 -2.88
C ASN A 4 -9.81 16.09 -1.35
N PHE A 5 -8.73 16.53 -0.70
CA PHE A 5 -8.49 16.36 0.74
C PHE A 5 -9.70 16.76 1.60
N HIS A 6 -10.28 17.94 1.39
CA HIS A 6 -11.47 18.39 2.14
C HIS A 6 -12.68 17.46 2.04
N ARG A 7 -12.89 16.83 0.88
CA ARG A 7 -13.99 15.88 0.70
C ARG A 7 -13.69 14.57 1.42
N LEU A 8 -12.43 14.13 1.37
CA LEU A 8 -11.96 12.92 2.03
C LEU A 8 -12.04 13.07 3.55
N VAL A 9 -11.49 14.13 4.13
CA VAL A 9 -11.52 14.34 5.58
C VAL A 9 -12.95 14.44 6.12
N ARG A 10 -13.83 15.14 5.40
CA ARG A 10 -15.26 15.21 5.74
C ARG A 10 -15.94 13.84 5.68
N TYR A 11 -15.60 13.01 4.70
CA TYR A 11 -16.10 11.63 4.62
C TYR A 11 -15.69 10.82 5.85
N PHE A 12 -14.46 11.02 6.33
CA PHE A 12 -13.94 10.45 7.58
C PHE A 12 -14.29 11.27 8.83
N ARG A 13 -15.34 12.12 8.77
CA ARG A 13 -15.87 12.90 9.89
C ARG A 13 -14.82 13.76 10.60
N ASP A 14 -13.94 14.36 9.82
CA ASP A 14 -12.90 15.30 10.29
C ASP A 14 -11.95 14.68 11.32
N SER A 15 -11.67 13.37 11.19
CA SER A 15 -10.82 12.61 12.11
C SER A 15 -9.59 12.05 11.41
N LEU A 16 -8.50 11.91 12.19
CA LEU A 16 -7.25 11.26 11.79
C LEU A 16 -7.03 10.00 12.66
N PRO A 17 -6.28 9.00 12.16
CA PRO A 17 -5.77 8.91 10.80
C PRO A 17 -6.85 8.47 9.79
N PHE A 18 -6.67 8.81 8.52
CA PHE A 18 -7.44 8.24 7.43
C PHE A 18 -6.57 8.02 6.19
N ALA A 19 -7.01 7.14 5.29
CA ALA A 19 -6.27 6.84 4.06
C ALA A 19 -7.16 7.02 2.83
N ALA A 20 -6.54 7.48 1.74
CA ALA A 20 -7.12 7.43 0.40
C ALA A 20 -6.22 6.59 -0.50
N VAL A 21 -6.81 5.79 -1.39
CA VAL A 21 -6.06 4.93 -2.31
C VAL A 21 -6.52 5.22 -3.73
N GLN A 22 -5.56 5.28 -4.66
CA GLN A 22 -5.82 5.43 -6.08
C GLN A 22 -5.06 4.36 -6.86
N ILE A 23 -5.76 3.68 -7.76
CA ILE A 23 -5.16 2.75 -8.72
C ILE A 23 -5.44 3.30 -10.11
N GLY A 24 -4.40 3.51 -10.90
CA GLY A 24 -4.57 4.14 -12.20
C GLY A 24 -3.30 4.14 -13.05
N LYS A 25 -3.44 4.69 -14.25
CA LYS A 25 -2.32 4.90 -15.16
C LYS A 25 -1.56 6.17 -14.78
N SER A 26 -0.24 6.06 -14.80
CA SER A 26 0.70 7.15 -14.65
C SER A 26 1.59 7.23 -15.88
N TYR A 27 2.03 8.44 -16.19
CA TYR A 27 2.80 8.74 -17.39
C TYR A 27 4.10 9.42 -17.02
N ARG A 28 5.22 8.95 -17.58
CA ARG A 28 6.53 9.60 -17.49
C ARG A 28 7.09 9.72 -18.89
N ASN A 29 7.50 10.93 -19.29
CA ASN A 29 8.12 11.15 -20.60
C ASN A 29 9.59 10.68 -20.59
N GLU A 30 9.81 9.38 -20.37
CA GLU A 30 11.12 8.75 -20.30
C GLU A 30 11.86 8.91 -21.63
N ILE A 31 13.09 9.42 -21.53
CA ILE A 31 13.93 9.78 -22.67
C ILE A 31 14.29 8.53 -23.47
N SER A 32 14.66 7.45 -22.76
CA SER A 32 15.04 6.18 -23.36
C SER A 32 14.42 5.01 -22.57
N PRO A 33 13.18 4.59 -22.92
CA PRO A 33 12.58 3.38 -22.38
C PRO A 33 13.45 2.17 -22.68
N ARG A 34 13.76 1.36 -21.67
CA ARG A 34 14.68 0.22 -21.75
C ARG A 34 14.36 -0.82 -20.68
N GLN A 35 14.94 -2.01 -20.80
CA GLN A 35 14.77 -3.11 -19.82
C GLN A 35 13.30 -3.56 -19.68
N GLY A 36 12.59 -3.61 -20.81
CA GLY A 36 11.20 -4.08 -20.88
C GLY A 36 10.27 -3.26 -19.99
N VAL A 37 9.61 -3.93 -19.05
CA VAL A 37 8.59 -3.39 -18.15
C VAL A 37 9.14 -2.53 -16.99
N ILE A 38 10.47 -2.45 -16.83
CA ILE A 38 11.07 -1.72 -15.71
C ILE A 38 11.08 -0.20 -15.93
N ARG A 39 11.28 0.25 -17.18
CA ARG A 39 11.23 1.68 -17.56
C ARG A 39 10.25 1.89 -18.71
N LEU A 40 9.00 2.15 -18.33
CA LEU A 40 7.89 2.43 -19.25
C LEU A 40 7.56 3.93 -19.29
N ARG A 41 6.84 4.33 -20.35
CA ARG A 41 6.25 5.67 -20.47
C ARG A 41 4.84 5.76 -19.90
N GLU A 42 4.12 4.65 -19.93
CA GLU A 42 2.83 4.45 -19.29
C GLU A 42 2.93 3.20 -18.42
N PHE A 43 2.50 3.30 -17.17
CA PHE A 43 2.50 2.18 -16.23
C PHE A 43 1.35 2.36 -15.24
N THR A 44 0.99 1.28 -14.57
CA THR A 44 -0.06 1.25 -13.57
C THR A 44 0.56 1.41 -12.19
N GLN A 45 0.07 2.38 -11.43
CA GLN A 45 0.43 2.54 -10.02
C GLN A 45 -0.78 2.28 -9.13
N ALA A 46 -0.51 1.73 -7.96
CA ALA A 46 -1.42 1.78 -6.83
C ALA A 46 -0.74 2.60 -5.73
N GLU A 47 -1.35 3.72 -5.35
CA GLU A 47 -0.79 4.65 -4.37
C GLU A 47 -1.77 4.85 -3.24
N ALA A 48 -1.27 4.88 -2.01
CA ALA A 48 -2.05 5.19 -0.84
C ALA A 48 -1.48 6.44 -0.17
N GLU A 49 -2.34 7.40 0.17
CA GLU A 49 -2.00 8.55 1.02
C GLU A 49 -2.62 8.33 2.38
N ILE A 50 -1.79 8.10 3.39
CA ILE A 50 -2.23 7.92 4.77
C ILE A 50 -1.96 9.20 5.53
N PHE A 51 -3.03 9.95 5.81
CA PHE A 51 -3.01 11.19 6.56
C PHE A 51 -3.03 10.88 8.05
N ILE A 52 -2.03 11.37 8.77
CA ILE A 52 -1.81 11.09 10.18
C ILE A 52 -1.63 12.39 10.98
N ASP A 53 -1.89 12.29 12.29
CA ASP A 53 -1.54 13.35 13.23
C ASP A 53 -0.01 13.38 13.41
N PRO A 54 0.69 14.49 13.15
CA PRO A 54 2.14 14.58 13.34
C PRO A 54 2.59 14.41 14.80
N ARG A 55 1.68 14.60 15.77
CA ARG A 55 1.95 14.51 17.21
C ARG A 55 1.98 13.07 17.71
N ASP A 56 1.30 12.15 17.01
CA ASP A 56 1.26 10.72 17.33
C ASP A 56 1.57 9.88 16.09
N LYS A 57 2.81 9.38 16.02
CA LYS A 57 3.27 8.48 14.96
C LYS A 57 3.31 7.01 15.39
N THR A 58 2.59 6.65 16.46
CA THR A 58 2.36 5.25 16.83
C THR A 58 1.36 4.60 15.87
N HIS A 59 1.26 3.27 15.87
CA HIS A 59 0.22 2.58 15.09
C HIS A 59 -0.51 1.55 15.97
N PRO A 60 -1.85 1.58 16.06
CA PRO A 60 -2.60 0.74 17.00
C PRO A 60 -2.50 -0.77 16.71
N LYS A 61 -2.05 -1.14 15.51
CA LYS A 61 -1.81 -2.54 15.10
C LYS A 61 -0.33 -2.88 14.94
N PHE A 62 0.59 -2.07 15.46
CA PHE A 62 2.02 -2.35 15.35
C PHE A 62 2.41 -3.68 15.98
N ASP A 63 1.76 -4.07 17.09
CA ASP A 63 1.96 -5.36 17.73
C ASP A 63 1.69 -6.57 16.82
N GLN A 64 0.88 -6.42 15.77
CA GLN A 64 0.61 -7.50 14.82
C GLN A 64 1.77 -7.76 13.85
N ILE A 65 2.72 -6.83 13.73
CA ILE A 65 3.82 -6.90 12.77
C ILE A 65 5.20 -6.83 13.43
N LYS A 66 5.29 -6.47 14.72
CA LYS A 66 6.58 -6.23 15.38
C LYS A 66 7.54 -7.42 15.35
N ASP A 67 7.02 -8.64 15.41
CA ASP A 67 7.83 -9.87 15.44
C ASP A 67 8.18 -10.41 14.04
N ILE A 68 7.70 -9.74 12.98
CA ILE A 68 8.03 -10.13 11.60
C ILE A 68 9.47 -9.70 11.31
N SER A 69 10.29 -10.66 10.87
CA SER A 69 11.68 -10.43 10.43
C SER A 69 11.76 -10.22 8.93
N MET A 70 12.61 -9.31 8.49
CA MET A 70 12.98 -9.16 7.08
C MET A 70 14.38 -8.54 6.91
N ARG A 71 14.86 -8.49 5.66
CA ARG A 71 16.16 -7.91 5.32
C ARG A 71 16.05 -6.39 5.15
N PHE A 72 16.54 -5.65 6.13
CA PHE A 72 16.66 -4.19 6.09
C PHE A 72 18.03 -3.79 5.54
N TYR A 73 18.03 -2.93 4.53
CA TYR A 73 19.23 -2.33 3.95
C TYR A 73 19.26 -0.84 4.29
N SER A 74 19.40 -0.56 5.60
CA SER A 74 19.51 0.78 6.17
C SER A 74 20.70 1.55 5.59
N GLN A 75 20.77 2.86 5.84
CA GLN A 75 21.92 3.66 5.39
C GLN A 75 23.26 3.08 5.90
N ALA A 76 23.32 2.66 7.17
CA ALA A 76 24.52 2.05 7.75
C ALA A 76 24.84 0.67 7.13
N ALA A 77 23.82 -0.13 6.81
CA ALA A 77 23.98 -1.41 6.14
C ALA A 77 24.46 -1.23 4.69
N GLN A 78 24.01 -0.17 4.01
CA GLN A 78 24.49 0.20 2.67
C GLN A 78 25.98 0.51 2.65
N GLU A 79 26.50 1.22 3.65
CA GLU A 79 27.95 1.47 3.77
C GLU A 79 28.76 0.17 3.95
N LYS A 80 28.17 -0.86 4.56
CA LYS A 80 28.79 -2.20 4.69
C LYS A 80 28.59 -3.09 3.46
N GLY A 81 27.64 -2.77 2.58
CA GLY A 81 27.30 -3.56 1.40
C GLY A 81 26.39 -4.76 1.64
N GLU A 82 25.91 -4.98 2.87
CA GLU A 82 25.14 -6.17 3.25
C GLU A 82 23.87 -5.80 4.03
N PRO A 83 22.67 -6.27 3.64
CA PRO A 83 21.44 -6.09 4.42
C PRO A 83 21.50 -6.81 5.77
N GLU A 84 20.89 -6.21 6.79
CA GLU A 84 20.76 -6.79 8.13
C GLU A 84 19.36 -7.40 8.30
N GLU A 85 19.28 -8.63 8.78
CA GLU A 85 18.01 -9.25 9.17
C GLU A 85 17.65 -8.83 10.60
N MET A 86 16.44 -8.29 10.78
CA MET A 86 15.91 -7.89 12.08
C MET A 86 14.38 -7.84 12.05
N THR A 87 13.78 -7.81 13.23
CA THR A 87 12.33 -7.64 13.37
C THR A 87 11.92 -6.17 13.22
N PHE A 88 10.66 -5.91 12.86
CA PHE A 88 10.14 -4.53 12.84
C PHE A 88 10.17 -3.86 14.21
N GLY A 89 9.97 -4.62 15.29
CA GLY A 89 10.11 -4.13 16.66
C GLY A 89 11.53 -3.62 16.93
N GLU A 90 12.54 -4.44 16.67
CA GLU A 90 13.95 -4.05 16.81
C GLU A 90 14.31 -2.86 15.92
N ALA A 91 13.80 -2.81 14.68
CA ALA A 91 14.07 -1.73 13.75
C ALA A 91 13.53 -0.38 14.25
N VAL A 92 12.36 -0.36 14.89
CA VAL A 92 11.79 0.85 15.50
C VAL A 92 12.49 1.19 16.82
N ASP A 93 12.73 0.21 17.69
CA ASP A 93 13.39 0.42 18.99
C ASP A 93 14.82 0.96 18.84
N ARG A 94 15.53 0.54 17.79
CA ARG A 94 16.87 1.04 17.44
C ARG A 94 16.85 2.37 16.67
N GLY A 95 15.67 2.89 16.32
CA GLY A 95 15.53 4.11 15.51
C GLY A 95 16.02 3.95 14.06
N ILE A 96 16.09 2.73 13.54
CA ILE A 96 16.44 2.46 12.14
C ILE A 96 15.28 2.87 11.24
N VAL A 97 14.06 2.47 11.59
CA VAL A 97 12.83 2.96 10.99
C VAL A 97 12.26 4.03 11.91
N ALA A 98 11.93 5.20 11.35
CA ALA A 98 11.67 6.40 12.16
C ALA A 98 10.55 6.26 13.21
N HIS A 99 9.49 5.50 12.93
CA HIS A 99 8.35 5.31 13.86
C HIS A 99 7.44 4.16 13.43
N GLN A 100 6.54 3.75 14.34
CA GLN A 100 5.63 2.61 14.14
C GLN A 100 4.70 2.78 12.94
N MET A 101 4.21 3.99 12.66
CA MET A 101 3.34 4.23 11.51
C MET A 101 4.02 3.84 10.18
N LEU A 102 5.27 4.28 9.97
CA LEU A 102 6.03 3.94 8.77
C LEU A 102 6.36 2.44 8.74
N ALA A 103 6.86 1.91 9.85
CA ALA A 103 7.19 0.49 9.99
C ALA A 103 5.99 -0.41 9.69
N TYR A 104 4.78 -0.04 10.13
CA TYR A 104 3.57 -0.79 9.84
C TYR A 104 3.30 -0.88 8.33
N TYR A 105 3.37 0.24 7.60
CA TYR A 105 3.13 0.21 6.15
C TYR A 105 4.25 -0.48 5.37
N VAL A 106 5.51 -0.38 5.82
CA VAL A 106 6.62 -1.19 5.30
C VAL A 106 6.33 -2.70 5.49
N ALA A 107 5.87 -3.10 6.68
CA ALA A 107 5.50 -4.48 6.98
C ALA A 107 4.31 -4.97 6.14
N ARG A 108 3.29 -4.15 5.95
CA ARG A 108 2.15 -4.48 5.09
C ARG A 108 2.56 -4.64 3.63
N THR A 109 3.48 -3.81 3.15
CA THR A 109 4.10 -3.96 1.82
C THR A 109 4.87 -5.27 1.72
N TYR A 110 5.73 -5.60 2.69
CA TYR A 110 6.44 -6.88 2.72
C TYR A 110 5.49 -8.08 2.66
N GLN A 111 4.48 -8.12 3.53
CA GLN A 111 3.48 -9.19 3.56
C GLN A 111 2.71 -9.30 2.25
N PHE A 112 2.35 -8.19 1.61
CA PHE A 112 1.71 -8.18 0.29
C PHE A 112 2.61 -8.80 -0.78
N LEU A 113 3.89 -8.40 -0.84
CA LEU A 113 4.85 -8.90 -1.82
C LEU A 113 5.05 -10.42 -1.67
N LEU A 114 5.17 -10.93 -0.44
CA LEU A 114 5.22 -12.38 -0.20
C LEU A 114 3.92 -13.07 -0.64
N ALA A 115 2.76 -12.48 -0.33
CA ALA A 115 1.47 -13.06 -0.66
C ALA A 115 1.24 -13.20 -2.18
N VAL A 116 1.79 -12.29 -2.99
CA VAL A 116 1.72 -12.39 -4.46
C VAL A 116 2.81 -13.28 -5.07
N GLY A 117 3.73 -13.82 -4.26
CA GLY A 117 4.75 -14.78 -4.70
C GLY A 117 6.14 -14.19 -4.93
N VAL A 118 6.44 -12.99 -4.42
CA VAL A 118 7.83 -12.50 -4.39
C VAL A 118 8.63 -13.32 -3.39
N SER A 119 9.69 -13.96 -3.89
CA SER A 119 10.69 -14.66 -3.10
C SER A 119 11.30 -13.78 -1.97
N PRO A 120 11.22 -14.20 -0.69
CA PRO A 120 11.79 -13.45 0.44
C PRO A 120 13.32 -13.38 0.40
N GLU A 121 14.00 -14.40 -0.13
CA GLU A 121 15.46 -14.42 -0.28
C GLU A 121 15.97 -13.48 -1.37
N ARG A 122 15.08 -13.02 -2.25
CA ARG A 122 15.35 -12.05 -3.32
C ARG A 122 14.66 -10.70 -3.05
N LEU A 123 14.22 -10.43 -1.82
CA LEU A 123 13.56 -9.19 -1.39
C LEU A 123 14.35 -8.52 -0.26
N ARG A 124 14.50 -7.20 -0.34
CA ARG A 124 15.04 -6.36 0.74
C ARG A 124 14.34 -5.01 0.77
N PHE A 125 14.44 -4.30 1.89
CA PHE A 125 13.96 -2.92 2.00
C PHE A 125 15.13 -1.98 2.16
N ARG A 126 15.40 -1.13 1.17
CA ARG A 126 16.51 -0.18 1.16
C ARG A 126 16.05 1.18 1.64
N GLN A 127 16.72 1.72 2.65
CA GLN A 127 16.48 3.09 3.11
C GLN A 127 17.09 4.09 2.12
N HIS A 128 16.41 5.19 1.83
CA HIS A 128 17.02 6.28 1.06
C HIS A 128 18.19 6.88 1.83
N LYS A 129 19.26 7.23 1.13
CA LYS A 129 20.34 8.03 1.72
C LYS A 129 19.91 9.49 1.89
N SER A 130 20.61 10.23 2.75
CA SER A 130 20.30 11.64 3.03
C SER A 130 20.34 12.55 1.79
N ASP A 131 21.15 12.20 0.79
CA ASP A 131 21.29 12.92 -0.49
C ASP A 131 20.27 12.47 -1.56
N GLU A 132 19.67 11.29 -1.39
CA GLU A 132 18.60 10.76 -2.25
C GLU A 132 17.21 11.15 -1.76
N MET A 133 17.07 11.38 -0.45
CA MET A 133 15.83 11.79 0.17
C MET A 133 15.30 13.05 -0.48
N ALA A 134 14.02 13.04 -0.87
CA ALA A 134 13.34 14.26 -1.22
C ALA A 134 13.46 15.24 -0.04
N HIS A 135 13.73 16.51 -0.32
CA HIS A 135 13.97 17.56 0.69
C HIS A 135 12.84 17.73 1.74
N TYR A 136 11.69 17.08 1.53
CA TYR A 136 10.52 17.09 2.39
C TYR A 136 10.22 15.75 3.09
N ALA A 137 10.91 14.66 2.72
CA ALA A 137 10.67 13.35 3.32
C ALA A 137 11.36 13.26 4.69
N ALA A 138 10.75 12.59 5.67
CA ALA A 138 11.38 12.33 6.97
C ALA A 138 12.18 11.03 6.97
N ASP A 139 11.64 9.98 6.33
CA ASP A 139 12.26 8.68 6.14
C ASP A 139 11.59 8.00 4.94
N CYS A 140 12.32 7.16 4.20
CA CYS A 140 11.82 6.51 2.99
C CYS A 140 12.48 5.15 2.78
N TRP A 141 11.66 4.14 2.51
CA TRP A 141 12.09 2.75 2.32
C TRP A 141 11.55 2.19 1.01
N ASP A 142 12.45 1.76 0.14
CA ASP A 142 12.14 1.09 -1.11
C ASP A 142 12.14 -0.42 -0.92
N ALA A 143 11.07 -1.11 -1.27
CA ALA A 143 11.09 -2.54 -1.50
C ALA A 143 11.84 -2.82 -2.81
N GLU A 144 13.01 -3.45 -2.68
CA GLU A 144 13.83 -3.86 -3.81
C GLU A 144 13.82 -5.37 -3.99
N VAL A 145 13.78 -5.80 -5.24
CA VAL A 145 13.83 -7.21 -5.62
C VAL A 145 15.00 -7.50 -6.54
N LEU A 146 15.64 -8.64 -6.32
CA LEU A 146 16.73 -9.13 -7.14
C LEU A 146 16.13 -9.90 -8.32
N LEU A 147 16.29 -9.40 -9.54
CA LEU A 147 15.89 -10.08 -10.78
C LEU A 147 17.10 -10.76 -11.44
N ASP A 148 16.89 -11.89 -12.12
CA ASP A 148 17.99 -12.73 -12.64
C ASP A 148 18.88 -11.98 -13.64
N HIS A 149 18.29 -11.11 -14.47
CA HIS A 149 19.00 -10.38 -15.53
C HIS A 149 19.23 -8.90 -15.24
N LEU A 150 18.50 -8.32 -14.28
CA LEU A 150 18.49 -6.87 -14.04
C LEU A 150 19.10 -6.46 -12.70
N GLY A 151 19.41 -7.42 -11.83
CA GLY A 151 19.89 -7.13 -10.49
C GLY A 151 18.79 -6.56 -9.60
N TRP A 152 19.20 -5.80 -8.58
CA TRP A 152 18.27 -5.15 -7.66
C TRP A 152 17.53 -4.00 -8.33
N ILE A 153 16.20 -4.03 -8.28
CA ILE A 153 15.33 -2.94 -8.73
C ILE A 153 14.30 -2.59 -7.67
N GLU A 154 13.89 -1.33 -7.62
CA GLU A 154 12.79 -0.85 -6.77
C GLU A 154 11.43 -1.18 -7.40
N ILE A 155 10.50 -1.68 -6.58
CA ILE A 155 9.14 -2.04 -7.02
C ILE A 155 8.03 -1.39 -6.19
N VAL A 156 8.35 -0.95 -4.97
CA VAL A 156 7.44 -0.17 -4.10
C VAL A 156 8.28 0.83 -3.31
N GLY A 157 7.90 2.10 -3.30
CA GLY A 157 8.43 3.10 -2.37
C GLY A 157 7.47 3.31 -1.19
N VAL A 158 7.98 3.42 0.03
CA VAL A 158 7.19 3.78 1.22
C VAL A 158 7.84 4.98 1.90
N ALA A 159 7.24 6.15 1.72
CA ALA A 159 7.79 7.43 2.18
C ALA A 159 6.96 8.05 3.30
N ASP A 160 7.61 8.69 4.28
CA ASP A 160 6.98 9.73 5.11
C ASP A 160 7.25 11.09 4.45
N ARG A 161 6.24 11.69 3.85
CA ARG A 161 6.32 12.95 3.09
C ARG A 161 6.03 14.18 3.95
N THR A 162 5.84 13.99 5.26
CA THR A 162 5.46 15.03 6.21
C THR A 162 4.22 15.81 5.72
N ASP A 163 4.21 17.13 5.86
CA ASP A 163 3.08 17.99 5.51
C ASP A 163 3.27 18.77 4.19
N TYR A 164 4.28 18.39 3.42
CA TYR A 164 4.74 19.13 2.25
C TYR A 164 3.66 19.31 1.18
N ASP A 165 3.05 18.22 0.72
CA ASP A 165 2.10 18.26 -0.40
C ASP A 165 0.86 19.11 -0.05
N LEU A 166 0.34 18.98 1.17
CA LEU A 166 -0.76 19.79 1.66
C LEU A 166 -0.38 21.27 1.80
N LYS A 167 0.79 21.59 2.38
CA LYS A 167 1.27 22.97 2.47
C LYS A 167 1.48 23.61 1.10
N ALA A 168 2.08 22.88 0.16
CA ALA A 168 2.32 23.36 -1.19
C ALA A 168 1.00 23.68 -1.92
N HIS A 169 0.03 22.75 -1.87
CA HIS A 169 -1.29 22.95 -2.45
C HIS A 169 -2.07 24.08 -1.76
N ALA A 170 -2.02 24.19 -0.44
CA ALA A 170 -2.68 25.25 0.31
C ALA A 170 -2.07 26.62 -0.01
N ALA A 171 -0.74 26.72 -0.07
CA ALA A 171 -0.03 27.95 -0.39
C ALA A 171 -0.41 28.50 -1.78
N GLN A 172 -0.59 27.62 -2.77
CA GLN A 172 -0.97 28.03 -4.12
C GLN A 172 -2.46 28.31 -4.26
N SER A 173 -3.32 27.41 -3.74
CA SER A 173 -4.77 27.50 -3.91
C SER A 173 -5.45 28.51 -2.97
N LYS A 174 -4.77 28.89 -1.87
CA LYS A 174 -5.32 29.67 -0.75
C LYS A 174 -6.48 28.97 -0.04
N VAL A 175 -6.59 27.65 -0.19
CA VAL A 175 -7.57 26.81 0.50
C VAL A 175 -6.93 26.21 1.75
N ASN A 176 -7.66 26.18 2.85
CA ASN A 176 -7.15 25.71 4.14
C ASN A 176 -7.12 24.17 4.23
N LEU A 177 -5.98 23.53 3.96
CA LEU A 177 -5.85 22.07 3.99
C LEU A 177 -5.40 21.53 5.37
N THR A 178 -6.10 21.95 6.43
CA THR A 178 -5.86 21.50 7.81
C THR A 178 -7.00 20.64 8.34
N VAL A 179 -6.78 20.02 9.50
CA VAL A 179 -7.78 19.30 10.29
C VAL A 179 -7.77 19.84 11.71
N PHE A 180 -8.95 20.18 12.24
CA PHE A 180 -9.08 20.53 13.64
C PHE A 180 -9.04 19.27 14.50
N VAL A 181 -8.04 19.14 15.35
CA VAL A 181 -7.94 18.03 16.30
C VAL A 181 -8.23 18.50 17.70
N HIS A 182 -9.20 17.85 18.33
CA HIS A 182 -9.58 18.12 19.71
C HIS A 182 -8.49 17.68 20.70
N TYR A 183 -8.29 18.48 21.74
CA TYR A 183 -7.50 18.06 22.90
C TYR A 183 -8.34 17.14 23.80
N ASP A 184 -7.67 16.21 24.49
CA ASP A 184 -8.32 15.34 25.48
C ASP A 184 -8.97 16.15 26.61
N GLN A 185 -8.31 17.26 27.01
CA GLN A 185 -8.86 18.23 27.93
C GLN A 185 -8.68 19.65 27.38
N PRO A 186 -9.69 20.53 27.52
CA PRO A 186 -9.57 21.91 27.09
C PRO A 186 -8.44 22.63 27.81
N VAL A 187 -7.63 23.36 27.06
CA VAL A 187 -6.55 24.18 27.60
C VAL A 187 -7.07 25.58 27.80
N LYS A 188 -7.02 26.08 29.04
CA LYS A 188 -7.34 27.48 29.33
C LYS A 188 -6.14 28.36 28.98
N ARG A 189 -6.35 29.34 28.10
CA ARG A 189 -5.33 30.33 27.77
C ARG A 189 -5.82 31.72 28.14
N SER A 190 -5.04 32.39 28.98
CA SER A 190 -5.27 33.79 29.33
C SER A 190 -4.82 34.68 28.18
N LYS A 191 -5.76 35.30 27.48
CA LYS A 191 -5.49 36.29 26.44
C LYS A 191 -5.79 37.67 26.98
N LEU A 192 -4.83 38.59 26.85
CA LEU A 192 -5.08 40.00 27.11
C LEU A 192 -5.88 40.57 25.96
N VAL A 193 -7.12 40.97 26.22
CA VAL A 193 -7.99 41.61 25.24
C VAL A 193 -7.95 43.12 25.46
N VAL A 194 -7.58 43.84 24.41
CA VAL A 194 -7.57 45.29 24.39
C VAL A 194 -8.99 45.79 24.16
N LYS A 195 -9.49 46.62 25.06
CA LYS A 195 -10.80 47.29 25.00
C LYS A 195 -10.59 48.80 24.85
N PRO A 196 -10.61 49.31 23.60
CA PRO A 196 -10.57 50.75 23.34
C PRO A 196 -11.86 51.42 23.84
N ASP A 197 -11.75 52.55 24.53
CA ASP A 197 -12.91 53.33 24.95
C ASP A 197 -13.50 54.09 23.76
N MET A 198 -14.49 53.49 23.13
CA MET A 198 -15.18 54.08 21.97
C MET A 198 -15.89 55.40 22.30
N LYS A 199 -16.28 55.65 23.56
CA LYS A 199 -16.92 56.91 23.96
C LYS A 199 -15.93 58.06 23.99
N ALA A 200 -14.67 57.78 24.31
CA ALA A 200 -13.60 58.76 24.29
C ALA A 200 -12.91 58.88 22.92
N LEU A 201 -12.73 57.76 22.21
CA LEU A 201 -12.13 57.72 20.87
C LEU A 201 -13.03 58.35 19.79
N GLY A 202 -14.35 58.18 19.90
CA GLY A 202 -15.32 58.70 18.93
C GLY A 202 -15.25 60.22 18.74
N PRO A 203 -15.38 61.03 19.80
CA PRO A 203 -15.26 62.49 19.71
C PRO A 203 -13.86 62.97 19.29
N ARG A 204 -12.80 62.27 19.71
CA ARG A 204 -11.40 62.68 19.49
C ARG A 204 -10.90 62.37 18.07
N PHE A 205 -11.27 61.22 17.51
CA PHE A 205 -10.78 60.74 16.20
C PHE A 205 -11.86 60.69 15.11
N LYS A 206 -13.12 60.99 15.43
CA LYS A 206 -14.26 61.10 14.50
C LYS A 206 -14.32 59.91 13.54
N GLY A 207 -14.29 60.13 12.22
CA GLY A 207 -14.36 59.08 11.20
C GLY A 207 -13.21 58.07 11.24
N LYS A 208 -12.08 58.38 11.89
CA LYS A 208 -10.93 57.48 12.06
C LYS A 208 -11.04 56.59 13.32
N ALA A 209 -12.00 56.83 14.21
CA ALA A 209 -12.09 56.15 15.50
C ALA A 209 -12.19 54.62 15.40
N LYS A 210 -12.93 54.10 14.40
CA LYS A 210 -13.04 52.65 14.17
C LYS A 210 -11.71 52.03 13.75
N ALA A 211 -11.00 52.67 12.81
CA ALA A 211 -9.70 52.18 12.34
C ALA A 211 -8.63 52.25 13.45
N VAL A 212 -8.67 53.28 14.29
CA VAL A 212 -7.84 53.38 15.52
C VAL A 212 -8.16 52.23 16.49
N ALA A 213 -9.44 51.96 16.73
CA ALA A 213 -9.84 50.87 17.63
C ALA A 213 -9.47 49.48 17.10
N ASP A 214 -9.60 49.26 15.80
CA ASP A 214 -9.21 47.99 15.16
C ASP A 214 -7.69 47.80 15.17
N ALA A 215 -6.92 48.89 14.95
CA ALA A 215 -5.46 48.88 15.09
C ALA A 215 -5.03 48.56 16.54
N LEU A 216 -5.65 49.21 17.54
CA LEU A 216 -5.38 48.95 18.96
C LEU A 216 -5.66 47.49 19.36
N LYS A 217 -6.70 46.87 18.82
CA LYS A 217 -7.04 45.46 19.08
C LYS A 217 -6.08 44.46 18.44
N ALA A 218 -5.33 44.89 17.42
CA ALA A 218 -4.36 44.04 16.71
C ALA A 218 -2.95 44.10 17.32
N MET A 219 -2.70 44.98 18.30
CA MET A 219 -1.40 45.14 18.94
C MET A 219 -1.08 44.00 19.91
N SER A 220 0.21 43.69 20.02
CA SER A 220 0.76 42.74 20.99
C SER A 220 0.84 43.33 22.40
N VAL A 221 0.94 42.47 23.41
CA VAL A 221 1.02 42.86 24.83
C VAL A 221 2.25 43.72 25.12
N GLU A 222 3.34 43.50 24.38
CA GLU A 222 4.61 44.22 24.49
C GLU A 222 4.51 45.66 23.94
N GLU A 223 3.80 45.86 22.84
CA GLU A 223 3.58 47.18 22.21
C GLU A 223 2.66 48.08 23.05
N LEU A 224 1.96 47.50 24.02
CA LEU A 224 0.99 48.17 24.89
C LEU A 224 1.57 48.54 26.26
N LYS A 225 2.84 48.22 26.54
CA LYS A 225 3.53 48.48 27.82
C LYS A 225 4.28 49.82 27.91
N GLY A 226 4.30 50.62 26.85
CA GLY A 226 4.93 51.94 26.84
C GLY A 226 4.04 53.04 27.45
N ASP A 227 4.63 54.16 27.84
CA ASP A 227 3.89 55.34 28.39
C ASP A 227 2.91 55.96 27.40
N LYS A 228 3.07 55.67 26.09
CA LYS A 228 2.26 56.15 24.97
C LYS A 228 2.09 55.04 23.94
N ILE A 229 0.87 54.87 23.42
CA ILE A 229 0.56 53.86 22.40
C ILE A 229 0.51 54.54 21.03
N ASN A 230 1.33 54.10 20.08
CA ASN A 230 1.33 54.65 18.73
C ASN A 230 0.67 53.67 17.75
N VAL A 231 -0.38 54.10 17.06
CA VAL A 231 -1.05 53.29 16.03
C VAL A 231 -0.92 53.93 14.66
N GLN A 232 -0.63 53.13 13.64
CA GLN A 232 -0.66 53.58 12.25
C GLN A 232 -2.07 53.45 11.67
N VAL A 233 -2.65 54.56 11.22
CA VAL A 233 -3.97 54.57 10.58
C VAL A 233 -3.91 55.44 9.33
N GLY A 234 -4.03 54.81 8.15
CA GLY A 234 -4.07 55.52 6.87
C GLY A 234 -2.76 56.24 6.50
N GLY A 235 -1.60 55.70 6.91
CA GLY A 235 -0.28 56.28 6.63
C GLY A 235 0.19 57.35 7.64
N GLU A 236 -0.62 57.67 8.64
CA GLU A 236 -0.29 58.59 9.73
C GLU A 236 -0.11 57.82 11.05
N THR A 237 0.88 58.23 11.85
CA THR A 237 1.04 57.74 13.23
C THR A 237 0.18 58.57 14.17
N VAL A 238 -0.72 57.91 14.89
CA VAL A 238 -1.62 58.53 15.86
C VAL A 238 -1.20 58.09 17.26
N GLU A 239 -0.93 59.06 18.12
CA GLU A 239 -0.60 58.83 19.53
C GLU A 239 -1.89 58.70 20.35
N ILE A 240 -1.98 57.61 21.13
CA ILE A 240 -3.12 57.25 21.97
C ILE A 240 -2.67 57.25 23.43
N GLU A 241 -3.42 57.98 24.26
CA GLU A 241 -3.26 57.99 25.71
C GLU A 241 -3.72 56.65 26.30
N LEU A 242 -2.98 56.13 27.28
CA LEU A 242 -3.30 54.89 28.00
C LEU A 242 -4.69 54.92 28.65
N SER A 243 -5.19 56.09 29.05
CA SER A 243 -6.54 56.27 29.62
C SER A 243 -7.68 55.92 28.66
N LEU A 244 -7.40 55.88 27.34
CA LEU A 244 -8.37 55.56 26.28
C LEU A 244 -8.43 54.05 25.99
N VAL A 245 -7.63 53.24 26.71
CA VAL A 245 -7.50 51.80 26.50
C VAL A 245 -7.59 51.09 27.83
N SER A 246 -8.49 50.11 27.91
CA SER A 246 -8.55 49.19 29.05
C SER A 246 -8.12 47.80 28.61
N TYR A 247 -7.57 47.03 29.55
CA TYR A 247 -7.14 45.66 29.32
C TYR A 247 -7.92 44.74 30.22
N GLU A 248 -8.40 43.64 29.65
CA GLU A 248 -8.93 42.54 30.44
C GLU A 248 -8.23 41.26 30.06
N THR A 249 -7.90 40.47 31.07
CA THR A 249 -7.48 39.09 30.84
C THR A 249 -8.73 38.24 30.69
N VAL A 250 -8.97 37.74 29.49
CA VAL A 250 -10.04 36.78 29.24
C VAL A 250 -9.43 35.39 29.26
N GLU A 251 -10.00 34.49 30.07
CA GLU A 251 -9.72 33.06 29.95
C GLU A 251 -10.50 32.51 28.75
N GLU A 252 -9.77 32.10 27.71
CA GLU A 252 -10.35 31.40 26.58
C GLU A 252 -10.12 29.89 26.75
N GLU A 253 -11.19 29.11 26.60
CA GLU A 253 -11.13 27.66 26.61
C GLU A 253 -10.84 27.17 25.18
N ILE A 254 -9.61 26.69 24.95
CA ILE A 254 -9.19 26.14 23.67
C ILE A 254 -9.41 24.63 23.68
N ARG A 255 -10.27 24.14 22.79
CA ARG A 255 -10.69 22.74 22.73
C ARG A 255 -9.89 21.88 21.74
N GLY A 256 -8.93 22.46 21.04
CA GLY A 256 -8.14 21.81 20.01
C GLY A 256 -7.37 22.80 19.17
N GLU A 257 -6.69 22.29 18.14
CA GLU A 257 -5.91 23.09 17.21
C GLU A 257 -6.05 22.59 15.77
N GLU A 258 -5.88 23.49 14.82
CA GLU A 258 -5.75 23.15 13.40
C GLU A 258 -4.33 22.63 13.14
N ILE A 259 -4.22 21.42 12.60
CA ILE A 259 -2.95 20.83 12.18
C ILE A 259 -2.94 20.56 10.68
N VAL A 260 -1.74 20.59 10.08
CA VAL A 260 -1.54 20.01 8.75
C VAL A 260 -1.14 18.55 8.95
N PRO A 261 -1.93 17.58 8.47
CA PRO A 261 -1.57 16.17 8.61
C PRO A 261 -0.24 15.84 7.94
N HIS A 262 0.50 14.93 8.55
CA HIS A 262 1.60 14.26 7.85
C HIS A 262 1.05 13.16 6.93
N VAL A 263 1.82 12.78 5.91
CA VAL A 263 1.41 11.79 4.91
C VAL A 263 2.43 10.66 4.82
N ILE A 264 1.98 9.43 5.04
CA ILE A 264 2.73 8.22 4.67
C ILE A 264 2.24 7.75 3.31
N GLU A 265 3.14 7.55 2.37
CA GLU A 265 2.86 7.19 0.98
C GLU A 265 3.53 5.87 0.59
N PRO A 266 2.80 4.75 0.61
CA PRO A 266 3.14 3.55 -0.15
C PRO A 266 2.75 3.72 -1.63
N SER A 267 3.72 3.68 -2.53
CA SER A 267 3.54 3.75 -4.00
C SER A 267 4.02 2.46 -4.66
N PHE A 268 3.09 1.70 -5.24
CA PHE A 268 3.33 0.38 -5.83
C PHE A 268 3.40 0.47 -7.36
N GLY A 269 4.53 0.06 -7.95
CA GLY A 269 4.67 -0.10 -9.39
C GLY A 269 4.12 -1.45 -9.85
N ILE A 270 2.82 -1.53 -10.16
CA ILE A 270 2.11 -2.79 -10.44
C ILE A 270 2.78 -3.60 -11.56
N ASP A 271 3.18 -2.95 -12.65
CA ASP A 271 3.81 -3.62 -13.79
C ASP A 271 5.16 -4.26 -13.40
N ARG A 272 5.96 -3.61 -12.55
CA ARG A 272 7.21 -4.19 -12.03
C ARG A 272 6.95 -5.35 -11.09
N ILE A 273 5.91 -5.25 -10.25
CA ILE A 273 5.50 -6.33 -9.35
C ILE A 273 5.06 -7.56 -10.15
N VAL A 274 4.24 -7.39 -11.19
CA VAL A 274 3.80 -8.48 -12.07
C VAL A 274 5.01 -9.15 -12.72
N TYR A 275 5.95 -8.38 -13.26
CA TYR A 275 7.16 -8.93 -13.85
C TYR A 275 8.03 -9.68 -12.84
N THR A 276 8.16 -9.14 -11.64
CA THR A 276 8.90 -9.78 -10.54
C THR A 276 8.28 -11.13 -10.18
N VAL A 277 6.95 -11.21 -10.08
CA VAL A 277 6.26 -12.46 -9.80
C VAL A 277 6.49 -13.48 -10.93
N MET A 278 6.52 -13.05 -12.19
CA MET A 278 6.88 -13.93 -13.31
C MET A 278 8.33 -14.41 -13.22
N ASP A 279 9.29 -13.52 -12.99
CA ASP A 279 10.72 -13.84 -12.87
C ASP A 279 10.99 -14.80 -11.71
N HIS A 280 10.46 -14.50 -10.51
CA HIS A 280 10.65 -15.31 -9.31
C HIS A 280 9.90 -16.65 -9.35
N SER A 281 8.95 -16.82 -10.28
CA SER A 281 8.21 -18.07 -10.44
C SER A 281 8.64 -18.88 -11.67
N PHE A 282 9.54 -18.37 -12.51
CA PHE A 282 9.97 -19.10 -13.70
C PHE A 282 11.03 -20.14 -13.35
N TYR A 283 10.78 -21.39 -13.74
CA TYR A 283 11.73 -22.49 -13.60
C TYR A 283 11.81 -23.29 -14.89
N GLU A 284 12.99 -23.84 -15.15
CA GLU A 284 13.19 -24.85 -16.18
C GLU A 284 13.66 -26.15 -15.53
N ASP A 285 12.97 -27.24 -15.85
CA ASP A 285 13.33 -28.59 -15.43
C ASP A 285 13.27 -29.58 -16.60
N VAL A 286 13.69 -30.83 -16.38
CA VAL A 286 13.63 -31.91 -17.37
C VAL A 286 12.71 -32.99 -16.86
N VAL A 287 11.75 -33.39 -17.69
CA VAL A 287 10.78 -34.42 -17.36
C VAL A 287 10.64 -35.33 -18.58
N ASP A 288 10.84 -36.62 -18.38
CA ASP A 288 10.84 -37.65 -19.43
C ASP A 288 11.82 -37.34 -20.58
N GLY A 289 12.95 -36.71 -20.24
CA GLY A 289 13.99 -36.34 -21.21
C GLY A 289 13.69 -35.08 -22.03
N GLU A 290 12.53 -34.45 -21.84
CA GLU A 290 12.15 -33.20 -22.50
C GLU A 290 12.25 -32.01 -21.53
N PRO A 291 12.73 -30.84 -22.00
CA PRO A 291 12.74 -29.63 -21.20
C PRO A 291 11.29 -29.17 -20.93
N ARG A 292 11.09 -28.63 -19.74
CA ARG A 292 9.82 -28.06 -19.29
C ARG A 292 10.08 -26.70 -18.67
N SER A 293 9.45 -25.69 -19.24
CA SER A 293 9.31 -24.39 -18.61
C SER A 293 8.03 -24.37 -17.76
N VAL A 294 8.11 -23.82 -16.56
CA VAL A 294 6.96 -23.75 -15.64
C VAL A 294 6.96 -22.43 -14.88
N LEU A 295 5.78 -21.80 -14.80
CA LEU A 295 5.54 -20.64 -13.94
C LEU A 295 4.89 -21.10 -12.63
N ARG A 296 5.67 -21.11 -11.55
CA ARG A 296 5.26 -21.54 -10.22
C ARG A 296 4.49 -20.47 -9.44
N PHE A 297 3.50 -19.84 -10.07
CA PHE A 297 2.68 -18.81 -9.43
C PHE A 297 2.02 -19.31 -8.13
N ASN A 298 1.92 -18.43 -7.14
CA ASN A 298 1.03 -18.66 -5.99
C ASN A 298 -0.42 -18.81 -6.50
N SER A 299 -1.19 -19.77 -5.97
CA SER A 299 -2.56 -20.04 -6.43
C SER A 299 -3.45 -18.80 -6.41
N LYS A 300 -3.20 -17.86 -5.49
CA LYS A 300 -3.97 -16.61 -5.36
C LYS A 300 -3.80 -15.61 -6.51
N VAL A 301 -2.71 -15.73 -7.28
CA VAL A 301 -2.40 -14.80 -8.38
C VAL A 301 -2.27 -15.48 -9.73
N ALA A 302 -2.43 -16.81 -9.79
CA ALA A 302 -2.37 -17.54 -11.04
C ALA A 302 -3.42 -17.00 -12.05
N PRO A 303 -3.06 -16.81 -13.33
CA PRO A 303 -3.99 -16.29 -14.34
C PRO A 303 -5.12 -17.27 -14.63
N VAL A 304 -4.81 -18.57 -14.56
CA VAL A 304 -5.74 -19.70 -14.62
C VAL A 304 -5.56 -20.49 -13.33
N GLU A 305 -6.65 -20.76 -12.63
CA GLU A 305 -6.62 -21.45 -11.33
C GLU A 305 -6.73 -22.97 -11.50
N VAL A 306 -7.53 -23.40 -12.47
CA VAL A 306 -7.78 -24.81 -12.77
C VAL A 306 -7.84 -25.03 -14.28
N ALA A 307 -7.29 -26.14 -14.76
CA ALA A 307 -7.55 -26.62 -16.12
C ALA A 307 -8.38 -27.89 -16.10
N VAL A 308 -9.39 -27.98 -16.96
CA VAL A 308 -10.24 -29.17 -17.09
C VAL A 308 -9.92 -29.88 -18.41
N LEU A 309 -9.36 -31.09 -18.28
CA LEU A 309 -8.68 -31.79 -19.37
C LEU A 309 -9.25 -33.21 -19.54
N PRO A 310 -10.19 -33.45 -20.47
CA PRO A 310 -10.62 -34.82 -20.76
C PRO A 310 -9.48 -35.64 -21.37
N LEU A 311 -9.30 -36.90 -20.98
CA LEU A 311 -8.17 -37.73 -21.41
C LEU A 311 -8.05 -37.79 -22.94
N MET A 312 -9.19 -37.85 -23.64
CA MET A 312 -9.29 -37.83 -25.09
C MET A 312 -10.46 -36.95 -25.54
N ASP A 313 -10.40 -36.46 -26.77
CA ASP A 313 -11.51 -35.76 -27.41
C ASP A 313 -12.57 -36.77 -27.88
N ARG A 314 -13.37 -37.25 -26.93
CA ARG A 314 -14.50 -38.15 -27.16
C ARG A 314 -15.68 -37.65 -26.36
N ASP A 315 -16.87 -37.65 -26.97
CA ASP A 315 -18.11 -37.16 -26.35
C ASP A 315 -18.37 -37.72 -24.95
N VAL A 316 -18.04 -39.00 -24.73
CA VAL A 316 -18.19 -39.67 -23.43
C VAL A 316 -17.35 -39.04 -22.31
N LEU A 317 -16.21 -38.43 -22.63
CA LEU A 317 -15.34 -37.73 -21.67
C LEU A 317 -15.56 -36.20 -21.70
N VAL A 318 -15.85 -35.66 -22.88
CA VAL A 318 -16.05 -34.22 -23.10
C VAL A 318 -17.29 -33.71 -22.39
N LYS A 319 -18.40 -34.47 -22.39
CA LYS A 319 -19.64 -34.07 -21.69
C LYS A 319 -19.41 -33.86 -20.17
N PRO A 320 -18.92 -34.86 -19.41
CA PRO A 320 -18.65 -34.66 -17.99
C PRO A 320 -17.56 -33.60 -17.72
N ALA A 321 -16.56 -33.46 -18.61
CA ALA A 321 -15.59 -32.39 -18.49
C ALA A 321 -16.23 -30.99 -18.62
N LYS A 322 -17.17 -30.80 -19.55
CA LYS A 322 -17.92 -29.55 -19.69
C LYS A 322 -18.83 -29.27 -18.49
N GLU A 323 -19.46 -30.30 -17.92
CA GLU A 323 -20.26 -30.14 -16.69
C GLU A 323 -19.39 -29.64 -15.51
N ILE A 324 -18.19 -30.20 -15.35
CA ILE A 324 -17.21 -29.75 -14.34
C ILE A 324 -16.77 -28.32 -14.63
N LEU A 325 -16.42 -28.02 -15.89
CA LEU A 325 -16.02 -26.70 -16.35
C LEU A 325 -17.06 -25.63 -16.00
N ASP A 326 -18.31 -25.86 -16.38
CA ASP A 326 -19.40 -24.91 -16.17
C ASP A 326 -19.66 -24.70 -14.68
N ARG A 327 -19.61 -25.77 -13.88
CA ARG A 327 -19.80 -25.67 -12.43
C ARG A 327 -18.65 -24.91 -11.75
N LEU A 328 -17.40 -25.16 -12.11
CA LEU A 328 -16.25 -24.41 -11.57
C LEU A 328 -16.34 -22.92 -11.93
N ARG A 329 -16.70 -22.60 -13.18
CA ARG A 329 -16.91 -21.20 -13.61
C ARG A 329 -18.07 -20.54 -12.87
N SER A 330 -19.15 -21.28 -12.57
CA SER A 330 -20.30 -20.75 -11.84
C SER A 330 -19.98 -20.34 -10.40
N ILE A 331 -18.93 -20.91 -9.80
CA ILE A 331 -18.43 -20.53 -8.46
C ILE A 331 -17.25 -19.54 -8.53
N GLY A 332 -17.00 -18.94 -9.71
CA GLY A 332 -16.03 -17.86 -9.89
C GLY A 332 -14.59 -18.31 -10.14
N ILE A 333 -14.33 -19.61 -10.30
CA ILE A 333 -12.98 -20.11 -10.60
C ILE A 333 -12.63 -19.81 -12.06
N ARG A 334 -11.42 -19.30 -12.29
CA ARG A 334 -10.85 -19.09 -13.63
C ARG A 334 -10.35 -20.40 -14.20
N VAL A 335 -11.13 -20.95 -15.14
CA VAL A 335 -10.89 -22.30 -15.67
C VAL A 335 -10.54 -22.29 -17.15
N ASP A 336 -9.42 -22.95 -17.47
CA ASP A 336 -9.05 -23.31 -18.84
C ASP A 336 -9.62 -24.69 -19.23
N TYR A 337 -9.89 -24.87 -20.52
CA TYR A 337 -10.41 -26.12 -21.07
C TYR A 337 -9.71 -26.46 -22.38
N ASP A 338 -9.19 -27.68 -22.46
CA ASP A 338 -8.35 -28.08 -23.58
C ASP A 338 -8.49 -29.57 -23.93
N THR A 339 -8.79 -29.86 -25.20
CA THR A 339 -8.89 -31.20 -25.77
C THR A 339 -7.79 -31.51 -26.78
N SER A 340 -6.94 -30.53 -27.11
CA SER A 340 -5.97 -30.61 -28.19
C SER A 340 -4.72 -31.39 -27.79
N GLY A 341 -4.37 -32.41 -28.58
CA GLY A 341 -3.16 -33.20 -28.39
C GLY A 341 -3.20 -34.16 -27.19
N SER A 342 -2.05 -34.76 -26.88
CA SER A 342 -1.93 -35.70 -25.76
C SER A 342 -2.15 -35.01 -24.42
N ILE A 343 -2.54 -35.77 -23.39
CA ILE A 343 -2.71 -35.24 -22.04
C ILE A 343 -1.41 -34.61 -21.50
N GLY A 344 -0.26 -35.21 -21.79
CA GLY A 344 1.05 -34.66 -21.44
C GLY A 344 1.28 -33.27 -22.03
N ARG A 345 1.00 -33.07 -23.33
CA ARG A 345 1.13 -31.75 -23.97
C ARG A 345 0.20 -30.70 -23.38
N ARG A 346 -0.99 -31.10 -22.92
CA ARG A 346 -1.94 -30.19 -22.25
C ARG A 346 -1.51 -29.81 -20.85
N TYR A 347 -0.91 -30.75 -20.11
CA TYR A 347 -0.24 -30.43 -18.86
C TYR A 347 0.93 -29.47 -19.07
N ARG A 348 1.77 -29.67 -20.10
CA ARG A 348 2.89 -28.76 -20.40
C ARG A 348 2.42 -27.33 -20.68
N ARG A 349 1.42 -27.16 -21.55
CA ARG A 349 0.85 -25.83 -21.84
C ARG A 349 0.30 -25.14 -20.59
N ASN A 350 -0.30 -25.90 -19.68
CA ASN A 350 -0.81 -25.38 -18.42
C ASN A 350 0.29 -25.09 -17.40
N ASP A 351 1.36 -25.89 -17.38
CA ASP A 351 2.56 -25.62 -16.58
C ASP A 351 3.24 -24.32 -17.04
N GLU A 352 3.36 -24.10 -18.35
CA GLU A 352 3.96 -22.90 -18.98
C GLU A 352 3.23 -21.61 -18.60
N VAL A 353 1.90 -21.63 -18.50
CA VAL A 353 1.10 -20.46 -18.06
C VAL A 353 0.82 -20.44 -16.55
N GLY A 354 1.35 -21.43 -15.83
CA GLY A 354 1.37 -21.49 -14.37
C GLY A 354 0.06 -21.90 -13.71
N THR A 355 -0.81 -22.65 -14.39
CA THR A 355 -2.05 -23.20 -13.83
C THR A 355 -1.73 -24.15 -12.66
N PRO A 356 -2.14 -23.85 -11.41
CA PRO A 356 -1.77 -24.64 -10.23
C PRO A 356 -2.27 -26.09 -10.25
N TYR A 357 -3.49 -26.30 -10.75
CA TYR A 357 -4.17 -27.60 -10.71
C TYR A 357 -4.80 -27.97 -12.06
N CYS A 358 -4.53 -29.18 -12.54
CA CYS A 358 -5.21 -29.75 -13.70
C CYS A 358 -6.13 -30.88 -13.26
N VAL A 359 -7.41 -30.84 -13.64
CA VAL A 359 -8.40 -31.88 -13.43
C VAL A 359 -8.51 -32.72 -14.69
N THR A 360 -8.29 -34.03 -14.58
CA THR A 360 -8.37 -34.96 -15.69
C THR A 360 -9.58 -35.87 -15.57
N ILE A 361 -10.31 -35.97 -16.68
CA ILE A 361 -11.50 -36.81 -16.83
C ILE A 361 -11.13 -37.99 -17.71
N ASP A 362 -11.09 -39.18 -17.14
CA ASP A 362 -10.73 -40.44 -17.80
C ASP A 362 -11.91 -41.42 -17.81
N TYR A 363 -11.68 -42.64 -18.29
CA TYR A 363 -12.74 -43.67 -18.31
C TYR A 363 -13.15 -44.13 -16.91
N GLU A 364 -12.24 -44.08 -15.92
CA GLU A 364 -12.58 -44.36 -14.53
C GLU A 364 -13.55 -43.32 -13.95
N THR A 365 -13.55 -42.10 -14.47
CA THR A 365 -14.57 -41.09 -14.14
C THR A 365 -15.98 -41.57 -14.48
N LEU A 366 -16.13 -42.33 -15.56
CA LEU A 366 -17.42 -42.88 -15.99
C LEU A 366 -17.81 -44.12 -15.18
N GLU A 367 -16.83 -44.98 -14.88
CA GLU A 367 -17.05 -46.26 -14.22
C GLU A 367 -17.20 -46.13 -12.70
N GLN A 368 -16.41 -45.26 -12.07
CA GLN A 368 -16.25 -45.16 -10.62
C GLN A 368 -16.64 -43.79 -10.07
N GLY A 369 -16.94 -42.81 -10.93
CA GLY A 369 -17.31 -41.45 -10.50
C GLY A 369 -16.14 -40.67 -9.90
N THR A 370 -14.89 -41.04 -10.21
CA THR A 370 -13.68 -40.40 -9.68
C THR A 370 -13.00 -39.51 -10.71
N VAL A 371 -12.37 -38.43 -10.27
CA VAL A 371 -11.54 -37.55 -11.11
C VAL A 371 -10.12 -37.50 -10.56
N THR A 372 -9.16 -37.10 -11.42
CA THR A 372 -7.76 -36.95 -11.01
C THR A 372 -7.39 -35.47 -10.99
N ILE A 373 -6.77 -35.00 -9.91
CA ILE A 373 -6.16 -33.66 -9.82
C ILE A 373 -4.64 -33.83 -9.88
N ARG A 374 -3.99 -33.10 -10.78
CA ARG A 374 -2.54 -32.96 -10.87
C ARG A 374 -2.11 -31.62 -10.29
N ASN A 375 -1.11 -31.62 -9.41
CA ASN A 375 -0.44 -30.41 -8.95
C ASN A 375 0.68 -30.02 -9.91
N ARG A 376 0.76 -28.73 -10.27
CA ARG A 376 1.77 -28.18 -11.17
C ARG A 376 3.20 -28.42 -10.66
N ASP A 377 3.51 -27.99 -9.43
CA ASP A 377 4.89 -27.92 -8.95
C ASP A 377 5.50 -29.30 -8.74
N SER A 378 4.78 -30.18 -8.04
CA SER A 378 5.22 -31.54 -7.73
C SER A 378 4.96 -32.55 -8.83
N MET A 379 4.10 -32.21 -9.80
CA MET A 379 3.59 -33.10 -10.85
C MET A 379 2.82 -34.33 -10.33
N LYS A 380 2.64 -34.45 -9.02
CA LYS A 380 1.92 -35.55 -8.38
C LYS A 380 0.44 -35.47 -8.72
N GLN A 381 -0.20 -36.63 -8.66
CA GLN A 381 -1.62 -36.79 -8.96
C GLN A 381 -2.33 -37.44 -7.79
N VAL A 382 -3.54 -36.95 -7.49
CA VAL A 382 -4.45 -37.53 -6.51
C VAL A 382 -5.80 -37.79 -7.17
N LYS A 383 -6.42 -38.90 -6.80
CA LYS A 383 -7.74 -39.31 -7.27
C LYS A 383 -8.75 -39.16 -6.15
N LEU A 384 -9.91 -38.61 -6.48
CA LEU A 384 -10.99 -38.35 -5.52
C LEU A 384 -12.36 -38.53 -6.17
N ASN A 385 -13.40 -38.65 -5.35
CA ASN A 385 -14.76 -38.66 -5.85
C ASN A 385 -15.12 -37.30 -6.47
N ARG A 386 -15.73 -37.31 -7.65
CA ARG A 386 -16.14 -36.09 -8.38
C ARG A 386 -17.04 -35.15 -7.57
N GLU A 387 -17.81 -35.69 -6.63
CA GLU A 387 -18.69 -34.90 -5.76
C GLU A 387 -17.90 -34.03 -4.79
N GLN A 388 -16.70 -34.45 -4.41
CA GLN A 388 -15.81 -33.72 -3.50
C GLN A 388 -14.92 -32.69 -4.23
N LEU A 389 -14.84 -32.78 -5.57
CA LEU A 389 -13.92 -31.99 -6.41
C LEU A 389 -13.94 -30.49 -6.08
N PHE A 390 -15.13 -29.90 -6.02
CA PHE A 390 -15.28 -28.45 -5.90
C PHE A 390 -14.75 -27.92 -4.56
N GLY A 391 -15.19 -28.52 -3.44
CA GLY A 391 -14.70 -28.12 -2.11
C GLY A 391 -13.22 -28.44 -1.88
N VAL A 392 -12.70 -29.49 -2.54
CA VAL A 392 -11.26 -29.77 -2.52
C VAL A 392 -10.48 -28.69 -3.26
N LEU A 393 -10.90 -28.31 -4.48
CA LEU A 393 -10.23 -27.27 -5.26
C LEU A 393 -10.30 -25.90 -4.56
N GLU A 394 -11.43 -25.52 -3.97
CA GLU A 394 -11.55 -24.28 -3.17
C GLU A 394 -10.53 -24.26 -2.03
N GLY A 395 -10.43 -25.36 -1.26
CA GLY A 395 -9.45 -25.47 -0.17
C GLY A 395 -8.00 -25.45 -0.65
N LEU A 396 -7.72 -26.09 -1.79
CA LEU A 396 -6.39 -26.09 -2.41
C LEU A 396 -5.97 -24.72 -2.95
N LEU A 397 -6.91 -23.97 -3.53
CA LEU A 397 -6.66 -22.62 -4.05
C LEU A 397 -6.50 -21.61 -2.92
N ALA A 398 -7.30 -21.72 -1.86
CA ALA A 398 -7.21 -20.86 -0.66
C ALA A 398 -5.92 -21.10 0.15
N GLY A 399 -5.35 -22.31 0.06
CA GLY A 399 -4.22 -22.75 0.87
C GLY A 399 -4.62 -23.43 2.20
N ASP A 400 -5.91 -23.70 2.38
CA ASP A 400 -6.49 -24.33 3.59
C ASP A 400 -6.36 -25.86 3.56
N LYS A 401 -5.93 -26.43 2.42
CA LYS A 401 -5.74 -27.86 2.21
C LYS A 401 -4.39 -28.13 1.59
N LYS A 402 -3.67 -29.13 2.11
CA LYS A 402 -2.46 -29.64 1.47
C LYS A 402 -2.83 -30.56 0.31
N PHE A 403 -2.02 -30.57 -0.73
CA PHE A 403 -2.28 -31.38 -1.92
C PHE A 403 -2.28 -32.88 -1.60
N GLU A 404 -1.43 -33.31 -0.68
CA GLU A 404 -1.32 -34.70 -0.24
C GLU A 404 -2.60 -35.22 0.42
N ASP A 405 -3.39 -34.32 1.01
CA ASP A 405 -4.63 -34.64 1.72
C ASP A 405 -5.87 -34.52 0.80
N ALA A 406 -5.68 -34.17 -0.47
CA ALA A 406 -6.77 -33.88 -1.41
C ALA A 406 -7.40 -35.13 -2.05
N GLY A 407 -6.78 -36.31 -1.90
CA GLY A 407 -7.31 -37.55 -2.43
C GLY A 407 -6.33 -38.71 -2.27
N VAL A 408 -6.63 -39.83 -2.91
CA VAL A 408 -5.76 -41.01 -2.92
C VAL A 408 -4.64 -40.80 -3.95
N PRO A 409 -3.36 -40.88 -3.57
CA PRO A 409 -2.25 -40.74 -4.51
C PRO A 409 -2.36 -41.72 -5.67
N VAL A 410 -2.18 -41.23 -6.90
CA VAL A 410 -2.09 -42.08 -8.09
C VAL A 410 -0.64 -42.51 -8.24
N ALA A 411 -0.39 -43.82 -8.28
CA ALA A 411 0.95 -44.35 -8.54
C ALA A 411 1.49 -43.79 -9.87
N SER A 412 2.74 -43.33 -9.89
CA SER A 412 3.34 -42.80 -11.11
C SER A 412 3.34 -43.87 -12.20
N VAL A 413 2.96 -43.50 -13.42
CA VAL A 413 2.89 -44.39 -14.59
C VAL A 413 4.28 -44.83 -15.10
N ALA A 414 5.35 -44.49 -14.38
CA ALA A 414 6.72 -44.87 -14.71
C ALA A 414 7.02 -46.34 -14.31
N ALA A 415 6.27 -47.31 -14.84
CA ALA A 415 6.61 -48.76 -14.87
C ALA A 415 5.53 -49.63 -15.55
N LYS A 416 4.97 -49.24 -16.70
CA LYS A 416 4.04 -50.12 -17.46
C LYS A 416 4.38 -50.34 -18.94
N GLU A 417 5.61 -50.07 -19.33
CA GLU A 417 6.15 -50.53 -20.61
C GLU A 417 7.46 -51.30 -20.36
N GLN A 418 7.31 -52.61 -20.09
CA GLN A 418 8.30 -53.65 -20.37
C GLN A 418 7.59 -54.79 -21.09
#